data_AF-A0AAV8FBT5-F1
#
_entry.id   AF-A0AAV8FBT5-F1
#
_cell.length_a   1.000
_cell.length_b   1.000
_cell.length_c   1.000
_cell.angle_alpha   90.00
_cell.angle_beta   90.00
_cell.angle_gamma   90.00
#
_symmetry.space_group_name_H-M   'P 1'
#
loop_
_entity.id
_entity.type
_entity.pdbx_description
1 polymer ?
#
loop_
_entity_poly.entity_id
_entity_poly.type
_entity_poly.pdbx_seq_one_letter_code
_entity_poly.pdbx_strand_id
1 'polypeptide(L)'
;MVGDFSGHVVGRDIVVEHRSKKLKRIHSDNENVMPMQYPLVFFDGKPGYHRKIRYIPDVPGSKNIKRSYVTMDEYYSYRLHPRNNESSILFRSGRLFQQIVVDMYVCVEQDRLNFIERNQSLLRADKLCNIRNAVMEGDMYGRNIGKRIVLPASYVGGPRYMFQNYHDAIALCRRYGPPDLFITFTCNPQWQEVTRALLPGQRPDERPDIVCRIFKNEV
;
A
#
# COMPACT_ATOMS: atom_id res chain seq x y z
N MET A 1 -2.21 -7.69 -8.37
CA MET A 1 -2.71 -9.07 -8.25
C MET A 1 -4.09 -9.12 -8.88
N VAL A 2 -4.27 -9.91 -9.93
CA VAL A 2 -5.57 -10.21 -10.53
C VAL A 2 -5.80 -11.69 -10.27
N GLY A 3 -6.80 -12.01 -9.45
CA GLY A 3 -7.14 -13.38 -9.07
C GLY A 3 -8.34 -13.38 -8.13
N ASP A 4 -9.36 -14.17 -8.46
CA ASP A 4 -10.52 -14.35 -7.60
C ASP A 4 -10.09 -15.01 -6.28
N PHE A 5 -10.41 -14.37 -5.16
CA PHE A 5 -10.10 -14.81 -3.79
C PHE A 5 -10.98 -16.01 -3.35
N SER A 6 -11.14 -17.03 -4.18
CA SER A 6 -11.87 -18.26 -3.84
C SER A 6 -11.02 -19.24 -3.01
N GLY A 7 -9.70 -19.03 -2.93
CA GLY A 7 -8.83 -19.74 -1.99
C GLY A 7 -8.74 -19.00 -0.66
N HIS A 8 -8.75 -19.75 0.45
CA HIS A 8 -8.27 -19.23 1.73
C HIS A 8 -6.83 -18.74 1.53
N VAL A 9 -6.65 -17.42 1.39
CA VAL A 9 -5.31 -16.81 1.36
C VAL A 9 -4.77 -16.91 2.77
N VAL A 10 -4.10 -18.02 3.06
CA VAL A 10 -3.20 -18.10 4.20
C VAL A 10 -2.17 -17.01 3.94
N GLY A 11 -2.15 -15.98 4.78
CA GLY A 11 -1.18 -14.89 4.69
C GLY A 11 0.26 -15.41 4.70
N ARG A 12 1.25 -14.53 4.56
CA ARG A 12 2.67 -14.96 4.63
C ARG A 12 2.92 -15.73 5.93
N ASP A 13 3.28 -17.01 5.82
CA ASP A 13 3.71 -17.83 6.96
C ASP A 13 5.19 -17.53 7.23
N ILE A 14 5.49 -16.88 8.35
CA ILE A 14 6.85 -16.53 8.75
C ILE A 14 7.22 -17.43 9.91
N VAL A 15 8.13 -18.38 9.67
CA VAL A 15 8.66 -19.28 10.70
C VAL A 15 10.06 -18.81 11.06
N VAL A 16 10.29 -18.50 12.33
CA VAL A 16 11.59 -18.11 12.85
C VAL A 16 12.13 -19.21 13.73
N GLU A 17 13.36 -19.62 13.49
CA GLU A 17 14.10 -20.50 14.37
C GLU A 17 14.90 -19.68 15.37
N HIS A 18 14.58 -19.84 16.65
CA HIS A 18 15.40 -19.26 17.71
C HIS A 18 16.71 -20.06 17.83
N ARG A 19 17.82 -19.42 18.24
CA ARG A 19 19.12 -20.10 18.47
C ARG A 19 19.04 -21.31 19.42
N SER A 20 17.99 -21.36 20.24
CA SER A 20 17.66 -22.53 21.07
C SER A 20 16.96 -23.68 20.31
N LYS A 21 17.01 -23.73 18.97
CA LYS A 21 16.36 -24.72 18.08
C LYS A 21 14.84 -24.86 18.25
N LYS A 22 14.16 -23.78 18.64
CA LYS A 22 12.69 -23.74 18.75
C LYS A 22 12.11 -22.93 17.60
N LEU A 23 11.25 -23.56 16.81
CA LEU A 23 10.50 -22.91 15.74
C LEU A 23 9.34 -22.11 16.36
N LYS A 24 9.22 -20.85 15.96
CA LYS A 24 8.09 -19.99 16.32
C LYS A 24 7.50 -19.40 15.04
N ARG A 25 6.18 -19.54 14.90
CA ARG A 25 5.43 -18.83 13.85
C ARG A 25 5.17 -17.40 14.30
N ILE A 26 5.45 -16.47 13.40
CA ILE A 26 5.26 -15.04 13.60
C ILE A 26 4.30 -14.54 12.51
N HIS A 27 3.39 -13.65 12.90
CA HIS A 27 2.50 -12.98 11.94
C HIS A 27 3.27 -11.92 11.14
N SER A 28 2.82 -11.63 9.91
CA SER A 28 3.36 -10.57 9.04
C SER A 28 3.45 -9.20 9.71
N ASP A 29 2.62 -8.95 10.71
CA ASP A 29 2.46 -7.65 11.39
C ASP A 29 3.38 -7.50 12.61
N ASN A 30 4.32 -8.44 12.81
CA ASN A 30 5.26 -8.39 13.91
C ASN A 30 6.36 -7.37 13.62
N GLU A 31 6.69 -6.60 14.66
CA GLU A 31 7.68 -5.53 14.63
C GLU A 31 9.08 -5.97 14.17
N ASN A 32 9.41 -7.25 14.32
CA ASN A 32 10.72 -7.77 14.00
C ASN A 32 10.85 -8.25 12.54
N VAL A 33 9.75 -8.34 11.78
CA VAL A 33 9.79 -8.90 10.40
C VAL A 33 10.70 -8.09 9.49
N MET A 34 10.51 -6.77 9.44
CA MET A 34 11.33 -5.88 8.61
C MET A 34 12.81 -5.84 9.07
N PRO A 35 13.12 -5.66 10.37
CA PRO A 35 14.50 -5.75 10.85
C PRO A 35 15.20 -7.08 10.57
N MET A 36 14.49 -8.21 10.71
CA MET A 36 15.05 -9.54 10.42
C MET A 36 15.36 -9.72 8.93
N GLN A 37 14.53 -9.16 8.05
CA GLN A 37 14.71 -9.26 6.61
C GLN A 37 15.79 -8.29 6.09
N TYR A 38 15.95 -7.13 6.73
CA TYR A 38 16.86 -6.07 6.29
C TYR A 38 17.86 -5.62 7.37
N PRO A 39 18.75 -6.49 7.90
CA PRO A 39 19.64 -6.15 9.00
C PRO A 39 20.59 -4.97 8.72
N LEU A 40 21.02 -4.80 7.47
CA LEU A 40 21.92 -3.71 7.06
C LEU A 40 21.26 -2.32 7.18
N VAL A 41 19.94 -2.26 7.00
CA VAL A 41 19.18 -1.02 7.13
C VAL A 41 18.76 -0.79 8.57
N PHE A 42 18.44 -1.85 9.30
CA PHE A 42 18.12 -1.84 10.73
C PHE A 42 19.36 -2.16 11.60
N PHE A 43 20.48 -1.51 11.31
CA PHE A 43 21.76 -1.74 12.01
C PHE A 43 21.72 -1.33 13.50
N ASP A 44 20.78 -0.46 13.88
CA ASP A 44 20.59 -0.01 15.25
C ASP A 44 19.77 -1.00 16.11
N GLY A 45 19.29 -2.09 15.50
CA GLY A 45 18.48 -3.10 16.19
C GLY A 45 17.12 -2.57 16.66
N LYS A 46 16.65 -1.42 16.16
CA LYS A 46 15.33 -0.91 16.50
C LYS A 46 14.23 -1.78 15.88
N PRO A 47 13.10 -1.94 16.58
CA PRO A 47 11.95 -2.63 16.02
C PRO A 47 11.39 -1.86 14.81
N GLY A 48 10.81 -2.60 13.88
CA GLY A 48 10.04 -2.08 12.77
C GLY A 48 8.67 -1.56 13.20
N TYR A 49 7.72 -1.52 12.27
CA TYR A 49 6.36 -1.05 12.56
C TYR A 49 5.63 -1.98 13.52
N HIS A 50 4.89 -1.40 14.47
CA HIS A 50 3.89 -2.10 15.26
C HIS A 50 2.71 -1.20 15.59
N ARG A 51 1.51 -1.78 15.79
CA ARG A 51 0.26 -1.03 15.98
C ARG A 51 0.17 -0.21 17.27
N LYS A 52 1.14 -0.33 18.19
CA LYS A 52 1.15 0.39 19.47
C LYS A 52 1.98 1.68 19.44
N ILE A 53 2.49 2.09 18.28
CA ILE A 53 3.18 3.37 18.11
C ILE A 53 2.17 4.50 18.27
N ARG A 54 2.36 5.34 19.30
CA ARG A 54 1.47 6.47 19.59
C ARG A 54 1.87 7.70 18.79
N TYR A 55 0.86 8.48 18.42
CA TYR A 55 1.10 9.84 17.93
C TYR A 55 1.69 10.70 19.04
N ILE A 56 2.73 11.47 18.69
CA ILE A 56 3.31 12.50 19.55
C ILE A 56 2.77 13.84 19.05
N PRO A 57 1.97 14.58 19.84
CA PRO A 57 1.48 15.90 19.43
C PRO A 57 2.61 16.92 19.42
N ASP A 58 2.64 17.78 18.39
CA ASP A 58 3.59 18.90 18.28
C ASP A 58 3.43 19.92 19.42
N VAL A 59 2.20 20.04 19.96
CA VAL A 59 1.87 20.92 21.08
C VAL A 59 1.18 20.11 22.19
N PRO A 60 1.68 20.15 23.44
CA PRO A 60 1.03 19.52 24.58
C PRO A 60 -0.41 20.03 24.72
N GLY A 61 -1.41 19.13 24.62
CA GLY A 61 -2.82 19.49 24.74
C GLY A 61 -3.54 19.80 23.42
N SER A 62 -2.89 19.68 22.26
CA SER A 62 -3.55 19.79 20.96
C SER A 62 -4.56 18.65 20.75
N LYS A 63 -5.85 19.00 20.70
CA LYS A 63 -6.97 18.06 20.49
C LYS A 63 -7.23 17.72 19.02
N ASN A 64 -6.36 18.15 18.10
CA ASN A 64 -6.59 17.95 16.66
C ASN A 64 -6.23 16.54 16.16
N ILE A 65 -5.71 15.67 17.02
CA ILE A 65 -5.33 14.30 16.65
C ILE A 65 -6.57 13.38 16.75
N LYS A 66 -7.16 13.06 15.59
CA LYS A 66 -8.31 12.14 15.49
C LYS A 66 -7.97 10.68 15.80
N ARG A 67 -6.69 10.28 15.73
CA ARG A 67 -6.23 8.89 15.89
C ARG A 67 -5.12 8.78 16.92
N SER A 68 -5.24 7.87 17.88
CA SER A 68 -4.23 7.71 18.95
C SER A 68 -2.95 6.99 18.51
N TYR A 69 -3.02 6.20 17.43
CA TYR A 69 -1.93 5.34 16.96
C TYR A 69 -1.59 5.61 15.50
N VAL A 70 -0.31 5.50 15.16
CA VAL A 70 0.23 5.67 13.81
C VAL A 70 -0.12 4.46 12.96
N THR A 71 -0.58 4.70 11.73
CA THR A 71 -0.85 3.63 10.76
C THR A 71 0.43 3.15 10.07
N MET A 72 0.38 1.96 9.48
CA MET A 72 1.55 1.38 8.79
C MET A 72 2.00 2.27 7.62
N ASP A 73 1.05 2.84 6.89
CA ASP A 73 1.28 3.75 5.78
C ASP A 73 1.98 5.04 6.24
N GLU A 74 1.51 5.65 7.33
CA GLU A 74 2.14 6.83 7.92
C GLU A 74 3.56 6.52 8.43
N TYR A 75 3.77 5.36 9.04
CA TYR A 75 5.09 4.93 9.51
C TYR A 75 6.09 4.77 8.35
N TYR A 76 5.72 4.06 7.28
CA TYR A 76 6.64 3.87 6.16
C TYR A 76 6.83 5.15 5.34
N SER A 77 5.78 5.96 5.18
CA SER A 77 5.90 7.29 4.57
C SER A 77 6.88 8.17 5.34
N TYR A 78 6.82 8.13 6.68
CA TYR A 78 7.77 8.83 7.54
C TYR A 78 9.21 8.31 7.40
N ARG A 79 9.39 6.99 7.27
CA ARG A 79 10.72 6.38 7.04
C ARG A 79 11.29 6.68 5.66
N LEU A 80 10.45 6.78 4.63
CA LEU A 80 10.84 7.13 3.26
C LEU A 80 11.06 8.64 3.04
N HIS A 81 10.88 9.45 4.09
CA HIS A 81 11.19 10.87 4.04
C HIS A 81 12.65 11.13 4.49
N PRO A 82 13.53 11.64 3.60
CA PRO A 82 14.91 11.96 3.97
C PRO A 82 14.94 13.12 4.96
N ARG A 83 15.76 12.98 6.02
CA ARG A 83 15.92 13.98 7.08
C ARG A 83 17.41 14.24 7.32
N ASN A 84 17.78 15.51 7.48
CA ASN A 84 19.19 15.92 7.61
C ASN A 84 19.88 15.35 8.86
N ASN A 85 19.11 15.07 9.93
CA ASN A 85 19.63 14.60 11.21
C ASN A 85 19.60 13.06 11.36
N GLU A 86 19.26 12.31 10.31
CA GLU A 86 19.23 10.84 10.37
C GLU A 86 20.16 10.19 9.35
N SER A 87 20.57 8.96 9.65
CA SER A 87 21.41 8.17 8.76
C SER A 87 20.72 7.95 7.40
N SER A 88 21.37 8.37 6.32
CA SER A 88 20.86 8.15 4.95
C SER A 88 21.09 6.72 4.44
N ILE A 89 21.34 5.75 5.32
CA ILE A 89 21.69 4.36 4.96
C ILE A 89 20.60 3.75 4.08
N LEU A 90 19.33 3.94 4.46
CA LEU A 90 18.18 3.48 3.66
C LEU A 90 18.29 3.96 2.20
N PHE A 91 18.52 5.26 1.99
CA PHE A 91 18.57 5.85 0.65
C PHE A 91 19.86 5.52 -0.10
N ARG A 92 20.97 5.22 0.59
CA ARG A 92 22.26 4.84 -0.02
C ARG A 92 22.34 3.35 -0.38
N SER A 93 21.30 2.57 -0.08
CA SER A 93 21.30 1.12 -0.26
C SER A 93 21.05 0.63 -1.70
N GLY A 94 20.84 1.53 -2.67
CA GLY A 94 20.74 1.20 -4.09
C GLY A 94 19.62 0.19 -4.41
N ARG A 95 19.93 -0.95 -5.03
CA ARG A 95 18.94 -2.01 -5.31
C ARG A 95 18.22 -2.54 -4.06
N LEU A 96 18.90 -2.57 -2.92
CA LEU A 96 18.28 -2.99 -1.66
C LEU A 96 17.18 -2.00 -1.22
N PHE A 97 17.35 -0.70 -1.49
CA PHE A 97 16.32 0.30 -1.24
C PHE A 97 15.06 0.01 -2.07
N GLN A 98 15.20 -0.30 -3.36
CA GLN A 98 14.06 -0.65 -4.22
C GLN A 98 13.28 -1.85 -3.66
N GLN A 99 13.99 -2.90 -3.23
CA GLN A 99 13.37 -4.09 -2.64
C GLN A 99 12.60 -3.75 -1.35
N ILE A 100 13.21 -2.94 -0.48
CA ILE A 100 12.58 -2.48 0.76
C ILE A 100 11.31 -1.68 0.47
N VAL A 101 11.34 -0.75 -0.49
CA VAL A 101 10.17 0.05 -0.87
C VAL A 101 9.01 -0.84 -1.34
N VAL A 102 9.30 -1.84 -2.17
CA VAL A 102 8.29 -2.81 -2.63
C VAL A 102 7.72 -3.59 -1.43
N ASP A 103 8.57 -4.09 -0.54
CA ASP A 103 8.11 -4.85 0.62
C ASP A 103 7.29 -4.01 1.60
N MET A 104 7.69 -2.75 1.83
CA MET A 104 6.91 -1.78 2.61
C MET A 104 5.52 -1.60 1.99
N TYR A 105 5.44 -1.40 0.67
CA TYR A 105 4.17 -1.27 -0.05
C TYR A 105 3.30 -2.52 0.09
N VAL A 106 3.85 -3.73 -0.07
CA VAL A 106 3.07 -4.97 0.08
C VAL A 106 2.59 -5.14 1.51
N CYS A 107 3.38 -4.77 2.52
CA CYS A 107 2.93 -4.79 3.92
C CYS A 107 1.76 -3.84 4.16
N VAL A 108 1.81 -2.61 3.62
CA VAL A 108 0.70 -1.64 3.71
C VAL A 108 -0.54 -2.17 3.00
N GLU A 109 -0.40 -2.70 1.79
CA GLU A 109 -1.52 -3.26 1.03
C GLU A 109 -2.15 -4.47 1.74
N GLN A 110 -1.33 -5.33 2.36
CA GLN A 110 -1.83 -6.43 3.17
C GLN A 110 -2.63 -5.91 4.38
N ASP A 111 -2.16 -4.89 5.09
CA ASP A 111 -2.88 -4.29 6.22
C ASP A 111 -4.23 -3.68 5.76
N ARG A 112 -4.25 -3.02 4.60
CA ARG A 112 -5.49 -2.48 3.98
C ARG A 112 -6.48 -3.59 3.60
N LEU A 113 -6.00 -4.68 3.01
CA LEU A 113 -6.84 -5.84 2.67
C LEU A 113 -7.38 -6.52 3.94
N ASN A 114 -6.54 -6.73 4.94
CA ASN A 114 -6.93 -7.26 6.25
C ASN A 114 -8.01 -6.37 6.90
N PHE A 115 -7.91 -5.05 6.74
CA PHE A 115 -8.91 -4.11 7.22
C PHE A 115 -10.24 -4.30 6.47
N ILE A 116 -10.24 -4.40 5.14
CA ILE A 116 -11.46 -4.61 4.34
C ILE A 116 -12.14 -5.92 4.72
N GLU A 117 -11.37 -7.01 4.83
CA GLU A 117 -11.87 -8.32 5.23
C GLU A 117 -12.56 -8.29 6.60
N ARG A 118 -11.93 -7.65 7.60
CA ARG A 118 -12.44 -7.59 8.97
C ARG A 118 -13.61 -6.62 9.13
N ASN A 119 -13.67 -5.56 8.34
CA ASN A 119 -14.67 -4.49 8.44
C ASN A 119 -15.77 -4.61 7.38
N GLN A 120 -15.96 -5.81 6.84
CA GLN A 120 -16.93 -6.11 5.79
C GLN A 120 -18.40 -5.88 6.21
N SER A 121 -18.70 -5.59 7.48
CA SER A 121 -20.02 -5.14 7.96
C SER A 121 -20.24 -3.63 7.77
N LEU A 122 -19.22 -2.82 8.00
CA LEU A 122 -19.24 -1.37 7.83
C LEU A 122 -19.29 -0.96 6.35
N LEU A 123 -18.66 -1.77 5.49
CA LEU A 123 -18.65 -1.57 4.03
C LEU A 123 -19.96 -2.02 3.34
N ARG A 124 -20.97 -2.50 4.09
CA ARG A 124 -22.21 -3.12 3.55
C ARG A 124 -23.28 -2.15 3.07
N ALA A 125 -23.09 -0.84 3.13
CA ALA A 125 -24.08 0.09 2.58
C ALA A 125 -24.32 -0.18 1.07
N ASP A 126 -23.31 -0.69 0.35
CA ASP A 126 -23.40 -1.08 -1.07
C ASP A 126 -23.92 -2.52 -1.31
N LYS A 127 -24.43 -3.23 -0.28
CA LYS A 127 -25.00 -4.58 -0.44
C LYS A 127 -26.44 -4.61 -0.95
N LEU A 128 -27.20 -3.52 -0.77
CA LEU A 128 -28.62 -3.56 -1.07
C LEU A 128 -28.88 -3.79 -2.57
N CYS A 129 -28.03 -3.28 -3.45
CA CYS A 129 -28.18 -3.46 -4.90
C CYS A 129 -27.89 -4.89 -5.37
N ASN A 130 -26.81 -5.53 -4.91
CA ASN A 130 -26.44 -6.87 -5.39
C ASN A 130 -27.37 -7.97 -4.87
N ILE A 131 -27.83 -7.87 -3.62
CA ILE A 131 -28.81 -8.80 -3.04
C ILE A 131 -30.17 -8.59 -3.72
N ARG A 132 -30.59 -7.33 -3.95
CA ARG A 132 -31.83 -7.02 -4.66
C ARG A 132 -31.82 -7.58 -6.08
N ASN A 133 -30.69 -7.48 -6.80
CA ASN A 133 -30.56 -8.04 -8.14
C ASN A 133 -30.62 -9.58 -8.14
N ALA A 134 -29.89 -10.25 -7.23
CA ALA A 134 -29.92 -11.71 -7.13
C ALA A 134 -31.31 -12.27 -6.72
N VAL A 135 -32.04 -11.54 -5.85
CA VAL A 135 -33.42 -11.86 -5.49
C VAL A 135 -34.38 -11.61 -6.66
N MET A 136 -34.16 -10.56 -7.47
CA MET A 136 -34.93 -10.31 -8.69
C MET A 136 -34.66 -11.35 -9.80
N GLU A 137 -33.48 -11.96 -9.83
CA GLU A 137 -33.10 -13.02 -10.77
C GLU A 137 -33.56 -14.43 -10.33
N GLY A 138 -34.19 -14.57 -9.16
CA GLY A 138 -34.84 -15.81 -8.72
C GLY A 138 -33.93 -16.81 -7.98
N ASP A 139 -32.74 -16.39 -7.53
CA ASP A 139 -31.80 -17.25 -6.82
C ASP A 139 -32.26 -17.49 -5.36
N MET A 140 -32.85 -18.66 -5.10
CA MET A 140 -33.41 -19.02 -3.78
C MET A 140 -32.42 -19.74 -2.85
N TYR A 141 -31.23 -20.11 -3.33
CA TYR A 141 -30.24 -20.87 -2.57
C TYR A 141 -29.07 -19.99 -2.09
N GLY A 142 -29.18 -19.48 -0.86
CA GLY A 142 -28.16 -18.62 -0.21
C GLY A 142 -26.76 -19.22 -0.02
N ARG A 143 -26.54 -20.48 -0.39
CA ARG A 143 -25.22 -21.15 -0.34
C ARG A 143 -24.32 -20.78 -1.53
N ASN A 144 -24.90 -20.37 -2.65
CA ASN A 144 -24.18 -19.89 -3.85
C ASN A 144 -24.19 -18.36 -3.98
N ILE A 145 -24.93 -17.66 -3.12
CA ILE A 145 -25.08 -16.20 -3.16
C ILE A 145 -23.91 -15.55 -2.40
N GLY A 146 -22.78 -15.42 -3.08
CA GLY A 146 -21.89 -14.28 -2.87
C GLY A 146 -20.46 -14.58 -2.45
N LYS A 147 -19.54 -13.75 -2.96
CA LYS A 147 -18.16 -13.62 -2.48
C LYS A 147 -18.20 -13.18 -1.00
N ARG A 148 -17.54 -13.94 -0.10
CA ARG A 148 -17.48 -13.68 1.35
C ARG A 148 -16.91 -12.29 1.67
N ILE A 149 -15.97 -11.83 0.84
CA ILE A 149 -15.32 -10.52 0.93
C ILE A 149 -15.53 -9.82 -0.42
N VAL A 150 -15.96 -8.57 -0.37
CA VAL A 150 -16.18 -7.73 -1.54
C VAL A 150 -15.29 -6.50 -1.41
N LEU A 151 -14.38 -6.33 -2.36
CA LEU A 151 -13.52 -5.15 -2.43
C LEU A 151 -14.36 -3.93 -2.87
N PRO A 152 -14.26 -2.79 -2.16
CA PRO A 152 -14.96 -1.56 -2.55
C PRO A 152 -14.36 -0.96 -3.83
N ALA A 153 -15.11 -0.07 -4.50
CA ALA A 153 -14.61 0.68 -5.67
C ALA A 153 -13.44 1.61 -5.33
N SER A 154 -13.29 1.99 -4.05
CA SER A 154 -12.13 2.75 -3.56
C SER A 154 -10.83 1.96 -3.50
N TYR A 155 -10.88 0.62 -3.67
CA TYR A 155 -9.68 -0.21 -3.73
C TYR A 155 -9.09 -0.20 -5.16
N VAL A 156 -8.00 0.56 -5.34
CA VAL A 156 -7.32 0.73 -6.62
C VAL A 156 -6.86 -0.62 -7.18
N GLY A 157 -7.11 -0.84 -8.47
CA GLY A 157 -6.78 -2.10 -9.16
C GLY A 157 -7.76 -3.25 -8.91
N GLY A 158 -8.77 -3.05 -8.05
CA GLY A 158 -9.87 -4.01 -7.89
C GLY A 158 -10.86 -4.00 -9.07
N PRO A 159 -11.67 -5.06 -9.25
CA PRO A 159 -12.66 -5.12 -10.33
C PRO A 159 -13.63 -3.94 -10.33
N ARG A 160 -14.14 -3.55 -9.15
CA ARG A 160 -15.08 -2.42 -9.02
C ARG A 160 -14.44 -1.07 -9.35
N TYR A 161 -13.17 -0.89 -8.98
CA TYR A 161 -12.41 0.31 -9.35
C TYR A 161 -12.27 0.42 -10.88
N MET A 162 -11.95 -0.68 -11.55
CA MET A 162 -11.86 -0.70 -13.02
C MET A 162 -13.22 -0.43 -13.69
N PHE A 163 -14.30 -1.03 -13.19
CA PHE A 163 -15.66 -0.76 -13.71
C PHE A 163 -16.07 0.70 -13.51
N GLN A 164 -15.78 1.30 -12.36
CA GLN A 164 -16.06 2.71 -12.11
C GLN A 164 -15.30 3.61 -13.09
N ASN A 165 -14.00 3.40 -13.24
CA ASN A 165 -13.17 4.16 -14.19
C ASN A 165 -13.67 4.00 -15.64
N TYR A 166 -14.12 2.81 -16.02
CA TYR A 166 -14.71 2.57 -17.33
C TYR A 166 -16.00 3.37 -17.52
N HIS A 167 -16.91 3.36 -16.55
CA HIS A 167 -18.13 4.15 -16.61
C HIS A 167 -17.85 5.65 -16.69
N ASP A 168 -16.90 6.15 -15.92
CA ASP A 168 -16.48 7.55 -15.93
C ASP A 168 -15.89 7.93 -17.30
N ALA A 169 -15.06 7.07 -17.89
CA ALA A 169 -14.52 7.25 -19.23
C ALA A 169 -15.62 7.29 -20.31
N ILE A 170 -16.59 6.38 -20.26
CA ILE A 170 -17.74 6.39 -21.19
C ILE A 170 -18.59 7.64 -21.02
N ALA A 171 -18.78 8.13 -19.80
CA ALA A 171 -19.50 9.38 -19.53
C ALA A 171 -18.77 10.59 -20.15
N LEU A 172 -17.44 10.63 -20.07
CA LEU A 172 -16.62 11.64 -20.74
C LEU A 172 -16.75 11.55 -22.27
N CYS A 173 -16.64 10.36 -22.85
CA CYS A 173 -16.80 10.15 -24.29
C CYS A 173 -18.18 10.57 -24.79
N ARG A 174 -19.24 10.32 -24.00
CA ARG A 174 -20.60 10.78 -24.35
C ARG A 174 -20.73 12.29 -24.36
N ARG A 175 -20.00 12.99 -23.49
CA ARG A 175 -20.08 14.46 -23.37
C ARG A 175 -19.19 15.18 -24.37
N TYR A 176 -17.97 14.68 -24.60
CA TYR A 176 -16.94 15.36 -25.37
C TYR A 176 -16.60 14.68 -26.70
N GLY A 177 -17.20 13.52 -26.99
CA GLY A 177 -16.84 12.71 -28.15
C GLY A 177 -15.70 11.73 -27.84
N PRO A 178 -15.37 10.83 -28.79
CA PRO A 178 -14.24 9.93 -28.65
C PRO A 178 -12.91 10.71 -28.59
N PRO A 179 -11.90 10.23 -27.86
CA PRO A 179 -10.60 10.88 -27.84
C PRO A 179 -9.90 10.77 -29.20
N ASP A 180 -9.35 11.89 -29.69
CA ASP A 180 -8.64 11.94 -30.97
C ASP A 180 -7.15 11.55 -30.84
N LEU A 181 -6.55 11.80 -29.67
CA LEU A 181 -5.12 11.60 -29.43
C LEU A 181 -4.88 10.72 -28.19
N PHE A 182 -3.90 9.83 -28.31
CA PHE A 182 -3.33 9.11 -27.19
C PHE A 182 -1.89 9.59 -26.97
N ILE A 183 -1.71 10.53 -26.04
CA ILE A 183 -0.41 11.13 -25.74
C ILE A 183 0.23 10.36 -24.58
N THR A 184 1.49 9.98 -24.76
CA THR A 184 2.29 9.37 -23.70
C THR A 184 3.39 10.33 -23.28
N PHE A 185 3.50 10.58 -21.97
CA PHE A 185 4.60 11.34 -21.38
C PHE A 185 5.58 10.37 -20.75
N THR A 186 6.86 10.49 -21.10
CA THR A 186 7.93 9.67 -20.54
C THR A 186 8.82 10.53 -19.66
N CYS A 187 9.12 10.06 -18.45
CA CYS A 187 10.07 10.74 -17.57
C CYS A 187 11.48 10.69 -18.16
N ASN A 188 12.18 11.83 -18.18
CA ASN A 188 13.60 11.87 -18.53
C ASN A 188 14.46 11.81 -17.25
N PRO A 189 15.26 10.75 -17.04
CA PRO A 189 16.14 10.63 -15.87
C PRO A 189 17.21 11.73 -15.78
N GLN A 190 17.49 12.46 -16.86
CA GLN A 190 18.48 13.54 -16.92
C GLN A 190 17.90 14.92 -16.57
N TRP A 191 16.65 15.01 -16.13
CA TRP A 191 16.08 16.26 -15.64
C TRP A 191 16.93 16.86 -14.51
N GLN A 192 17.03 18.19 -14.50
CA GLN A 192 17.88 18.90 -13.54
C GLN A 192 17.36 18.70 -12.11
N GLU A 193 16.05 18.63 -11.94
CA GLU A 193 15.34 18.34 -10.70
C GLU A 193 15.77 16.97 -10.15
N VAL A 194 15.85 15.94 -11.01
CA VAL A 194 16.28 14.60 -10.61
C VAL A 194 17.74 14.64 -10.21
N THR A 195 18.58 15.24 -11.04
CA THR A 195 20.03 15.29 -10.81
C THR A 195 20.38 16.07 -9.54
N ARG A 196 19.68 17.16 -9.24
CA ARG A 196 19.85 17.97 -8.01
C ARG A 196 19.35 17.25 -6.75
N ALA A 197 18.35 16.37 -6.85
CA ALA A 197 17.78 15.67 -5.72
C ALA A 197 18.58 14.41 -5.31
N LEU A 198 19.43 13.88 -6.20
CA LEU A 198 20.26 12.70 -5.94
C LEU A 198 21.45 13.03 -5.02
N LEU A 199 21.82 12.07 -4.18
CA LEU A 199 23.06 12.16 -3.40
C LEU A 199 24.27 11.84 -4.29
N PRO A 200 25.49 12.30 -3.92
CA PRO A 200 26.70 12.00 -4.68
C PRO A 200 26.88 10.49 -4.91
N GLY A 201 27.09 10.10 -6.18
CA GLY A 201 27.28 8.71 -6.59
C GLY A 201 26.01 7.89 -6.81
N GLN A 202 24.82 8.45 -6.58
CA GLN A 202 23.55 7.75 -6.85
C GLN A 202 23.15 7.83 -8.32
N ARG A 203 22.54 6.76 -8.82
CA ARG A 203 21.94 6.76 -10.15
C ARG A 203 20.43 6.99 -10.07
N PRO A 204 19.79 7.66 -11.06
CA PRO A 204 18.35 7.89 -11.07
C PRO A 204 17.52 6.60 -10.92
N ASP A 205 17.97 5.50 -11.52
CA ASP A 205 17.28 4.20 -11.43
C ASP A 205 17.25 3.64 -10.01
N GLU A 206 18.22 3.97 -9.15
CA GLU A 206 18.28 3.53 -7.76
C GLU A 206 17.34 4.31 -6.84
N ARG A 207 16.82 5.45 -7.30
CA ARG A 207 15.94 6.35 -6.53
C ARG A 207 14.60 6.56 -7.23
N PRO A 208 13.79 5.50 -7.42
CA PRO A 208 12.48 5.61 -8.05
C PRO A 208 11.53 6.53 -7.26
N ASP A 209 11.72 6.69 -5.96
CA ASP A 209 10.96 7.61 -5.11
C ASP A 209 11.13 9.08 -5.54
N ILE A 210 12.32 9.48 -5.98
CA ILE A 210 12.61 10.82 -6.51
C ILE A 210 12.03 10.96 -7.90
N VAL A 211 12.33 10.01 -8.79
CA VAL A 211 11.91 10.05 -10.19
C VAL A 211 10.39 10.12 -10.31
N CYS A 212 9.66 9.25 -9.59
CA CYS A 212 8.20 9.25 -9.58
C CYS A 212 7.61 10.54 -9.00
N ARG A 213 8.24 11.13 -7.97
CA ARG A 213 7.75 12.37 -7.36
C ARG A 213 7.91 13.57 -8.28
N ILE A 214 9.04 13.67 -8.96
CA ILE A 214 9.29 14.74 -9.93
C ILE A 214 8.38 14.57 -11.14
N PHE A 215 8.26 13.34 -11.67
CA PHE A 215 7.33 13.08 -12.77
C PHE A 215 5.90 13.50 -12.45
N LYS A 216 5.42 13.24 -11.23
CA LYS A 216 4.08 13.68 -10.77
C LYS A 216 3.91 15.20 -10.66
N ASN A 217 5.00 15.95 -10.51
CA ASN A 217 4.94 17.40 -10.41
C ASN A 217 5.06 18.09 -11.78
N GLU A 218 5.77 17.46 -12.73
CA GLU A 218 5.99 18.00 -14.08
C GLU A 218 4.86 17.68 -15.07
N VAL A 219 4.10 16.61 -14.83
CA VAL A 219 3.04 16.09 -15.71
C VAL A 219 1.72 16.03 -14.94
#